data_AF-A0A1B6GC64-F1
#
_entry.id   AF-A0A1B6GC64-F1
#
_cell.length_a   1.000
_cell.length_b   1.000
_cell.length_c   1.000
_cell.angle_alpha   90.00
_cell.angle_beta   90.00
_cell.angle_gamma   90.00
#
_symmetry.space_group_name_H-M   'P 1'
#
loop_
_entity.id
_entity.type
_entity.pdbx_description
1 polymer ?
#
loop_
_entity_poly.entity_id
_entity_poly.type
_entity_poly.pdbx_seq_one_letter_code
_entity_poly.pdbx_strand_id
1 'polypeptide(L)'
;IQDVTRGWAWTRVLLGLIADEIHLCGESGAVDLIRNICLTTGEEVEVHEYQRLTKLQIEDSALKTLDKVQPGDCIVCFSKNDIYSVSRYLEAIGTEVAIIYG
;
A
#
# COMPACT_ATOMS: atom_id res chain seq x y z
N ILE A 1 10.07 -5.80 5.71
CA ILE A 1 10.99 -6.77 6.33
C ILE A 1 10.31 -8.09 6.75
N GLN A 2 9.00 -8.10 7.04
CA GLN A 2 8.26 -9.31 7.44
C GLN A 2 7.60 -10.11 6.29
N ASP A 3 7.76 -9.72 5.02
CA ASP A 3 7.32 -10.53 3.89
C ASP A 3 8.08 -11.88 3.89
N VAL A 4 7.37 -13.00 3.87
CA VAL A 4 7.95 -14.35 4.01
C VAL A 4 8.99 -14.65 2.92
N THR A 5 8.79 -14.12 1.72
CA THR A 5 9.61 -14.43 0.54
C THR A 5 10.64 -13.34 0.22
N ARG A 6 10.31 -12.09 0.53
CA ARG A 6 11.10 -10.90 0.13
C ARG A 6 11.66 -10.12 1.32
N GLY A 7 11.26 -10.45 2.55
CA GLY A 7 11.66 -9.74 3.75
C GLY A 7 13.16 -9.67 3.97
N TRP A 8 13.89 -10.75 3.60
CA TRP A 8 15.34 -10.85 3.72
C TRP A 8 16.09 -9.73 2.99
N ALA A 9 15.55 -9.23 1.87
CA ALA A 9 16.19 -8.16 1.11
C ALA A 9 16.23 -6.87 1.95
N TRP A 10 15.17 -6.61 2.74
CA TRP A 10 15.10 -5.40 3.56
C TRP A 10 16.01 -5.54 4.77
N THR A 11 16.08 -6.73 5.38
CA THR A 11 17.06 -7.02 6.45
C THR A 11 18.48 -6.78 5.97
N ARG A 12 18.81 -7.24 4.74
CA ARG A 12 20.13 -7.06 4.14
C ARG A 12 20.48 -5.59 3.92
N VAL A 13 19.53 -4.79 3.41
CA VAL A 13 19.77 -3.34 3.22
C VAL A 13 19.90 -2.65 4.57
N LEU A 14 19.00 -2.92 5.50
CA LEU A 14 19.02 -2.28 6.82
C LEU A 14 20.34 -2.49 7.56
N LEU A 15 20.88 -3.72 7.55
CA LEU A 15 22.09 -4.07 8.31
C LEU A 15 23.40 -3.91 7.52
N GLY A 16 23.32 -3.72 6.20
CA GLY A 16 24.48 -3.84 5.32
C GLY A 16 24.70 -2.65 4.39
N LEU A 17 23.83 -1.65 4.41
CA LEU A 17 24.01 -0.45 3.62
C LEU A 17 25.06 0.45 4.30
N ILE A 18 26.10 0.82 3.54
CA ILE A 18 27.11 1.76 4.01
C ILE A 18 26.59 3.17 3.74
N ALA A 19 25.97 3.78 4.74
CA ALA A 19 25.46 5.14 4.71
C ALA A 19 25.66 5.80 6.08
N ASP A 20 25.88 7.11 6.08
CA ASP A 20 25.95 7.89 7.33
C ASP A 20 24.58 7.97 8.01
N GLU A 21 23.50 7.91 7.22
CA GLU A 21 22.12 7.95 7.68
C GLU A 21 21.22 7.10 6.76
N ILE A 22 20.30 6.32 7.34
CA ILE A 22 19.34 5.49 6.60
C ILE A 22 17.92 5.98 6.87
N HIS A 23 17.29 6.54 5.84
CA HIS A 23 15.90 6.99 5.91
C HIS A 23 14.95 5.85 5.56
N LEU A 24 14.11 5.44 6.52
CA LEU A 24 13.11 4.39 6.35
C LEU A 24 11.70 4.99 6.29
N CYS A 25 10.96 4.68 5.24
CA CYS A 25 9.56 5.06 5.08
C CYS A 25 8.66 3.81 5.19
N GLY A 26 7.71 3.80 6.11
CA GLY A 26 6.83 2.66 6.33
C GLY A 26 5.69 2.95 7.30
N GLU A 27 4.91 1.91 7.62
CA GLU A 27 3.85 1.99 8.62
C GLU A 27 4.40 1.93 10.05
N SER A 28 3.64 2.49 11.01
CA SER A 28 4.01 2.50 12.42
C SER A 28 4.21 1.11 13.03
N GLY A 29 3.54 0.08 12.49
CA GLY A 29 3.68 -1.30 12.93
C GLY A 29 5.09 -1.87 12.78
N ALA A 30 5.95 -1.28 11.94
CA ALA A 30 7.33 -1.71 11.77
C ALA A 30 8.30 -1.10 12.81
N VAL A 31 7.93 -0.02 13.51
CA VAL A 31 8.84 0.79 14.33
C VAL A 31 9.50 -0.03 15.43
N ASP A 32 8.73 -0.80 16.19
CA ASP A 32 9.27 -1.58 17.32
C ASP A 32 10.25 -2.67 16.84
N LEU A 33 9.97 -3.29 15.70
CA LEU A 33 10.88 -4.25 15.10
C LEU A 33 12.20 -3.59 14.68
N ILE A 34 12.14 -2.43 14.03
CA ILE A 34 13.34 -1.69 13.63
C ILE A 34 14.15 -1.24 14.84
N ARG A 35 13.50 -0.70 15.88
CA ARG A 35 14.17 -0.34 17.14
C ARG A 35 14.89 -1.53 17.75
N ASN A 36 14.23 -2.69 17.84
CA ASN A 36 14.86 -3.91 18.37
C ASN A 36 16.07 -4.36 17.54
N ILE A 37 16.04 -4.19 16.22
CA ILE A 37 17.19 -4.52 15.35
C ILE A 37 18.34 -3.54 15.61
N CYS A 38 18.08 -2.23 15.58
CA CYS A 38 19.09 -1.19 15.78
C CYS A 38 19.71 -1.22 17.19
N LEU A 39 18.96 -1.67 18.20
CA LEU A 39 19.50 -1.94 19.55
C LEU A 39 20.59 -3.01 19.54
N THR A 40 20.56 -3.98 18.61
CA THR A 40 21.60 -5.01 18.50
C THR A 40 22.85 -4.54 17.76
N THR A 41 22.72 -3.52 16.90
CA THR A 41 23.83 -2.92 16.16
C THR A 41 24.42 -1.69 16.86
N GLY A 42 23.75 -1.17 17.90
CA GLY A 42 24.16 0.04 18.60
C GLY A 42 23.87 1.32 17.82
N GLU A 43 22.93 1.27 16.88
CA GLU A 43 22.53 2.41 16.05
C GLU A 43 21.41 3.22 16.72
N GLU A 44 21.41 4.53 16.46
CA GLU A 44 20.36 5.44 16.91
C GLU A 44 19.14 5.37 15.97
N VAL A 45 17.94 5.55 16.53
CA VAL A 45 16.68 5.54 15.78
C VAL A 45 15.86 6.78 16.13
N GLU A 46 15.75 7.71 15.18
CA GLU A 46 14.81 8.83 15.24
C GLU A 46 13.49 8.45 14.54
N VAL A 47 12.34 8.74 15.17
CA VAL A 47 11.02 8.42 14.61
C VAL A 47 10.27 9.71 14.31
N HIS A 48 10.01 9.96 13.03
CA HIS A 48 9.16 11.04 12.57
C HIS A 48 7.76 10.51 12.24
N GLU A 49 6.76 10.93 13.01
CA GLU A 49 5.37 10.55 12.77
C GLU A 49 4.69 11.52 11.80
N TYR A 50 4.03 10.96 10.79
CA TYR A 50 3.28 11.71 9.78
C TYR A 50 1.80 11.37 9.86
N GLN A 51 0.96 12.39 9.72
CA GLN A 51 -0.48 12.23 9.59
C GLN A 51 -0.89 12.30 8.13
N ARG A 52 -2.05 11.73 7.80
CA ARG A 52 -2.62 11.84 6.45
C ARG A 52 -2.73 13.32 6.05
N LEU A 53 -2.23 13.65 4.87
CA LEU A 53 -2.34 15.01 4.30
C LEU A 53 -3.79 15.42 4.06
N THR A 54 -4.67 14.45 3.80
CA THR A 54 -6.11 14.66 3.54
C THR A 54 -6.95 13.68 4.36
N LYS A 55 -8.14 14.13 4.78
CA LYS A 55 -9.07 13.30 5.56
C LYS A 55 -9.54 12.10 4.72
N LEU A 56 -9.62 10.94 5.36
CA LEU A 56 -10.34 9.79 4.83
C LEU A 56 -11.77 9.81 5.40
N GLN A 57 -12.76 9.63 4.56
CA GLN A 57 -14.15 9.43 4.99
C GLN A 57 -14.63 8.09 4.44
N ILE A 58 -15.32 7.33 5.28
CA ILE A 58 -15.96 6.08 4.89
C ILE A 58 -17.41 6.44 4.58
N GLU A 59 -17.88 6.04 3.40
CA GLU A 59 -19.27 6.22 3.01
C GLU A 59 -20.20 5.35 3.85
N ASP A 60 -21.38 5.87 4.18
CA ASP A 60 -22.39 5.14 4.95
C ASP A 60 -23.12 4.06 4.13
N SER A 61 -22.86 4.00 2.82
CA SER A 61 -23.53 3.05 1.93
C SER A 61 -22.61 2.49 0.86
N ALA A 62 -22.83 1.23 0.50
CA ALA A 62 -22.15 0.59 -0.61
C ALA A 62 -22.65 1.12 -1.97
N LEU A 63 -21.84 0.94 -3.02
CA LEU A 63 -22.16 1.29 -4.41
C LEU A 63 -23.47 0.63 -4.90
N LYS A 64 -23.76 -0.60 -4.44
CA LYS A 64 -24.91 -1.47 -4.81
C LYS A 64 -24.94 -1.93 -6.27
N THR A 65 -24.83 -1.02 -7.23
CA THR A 65 -24.89 -1.32 -8.68
C THR A 65 -23.79 -0.57 -9.42
N LEU A 66 -23.20 -1.21 -10.43
CA LEU A 66 -22.12 -0.62 -11.23
C LEU A 66 -22.60 0.58 -12.08
N ASP A 67 -23.91 0.70 -12.32
CA ASP A 67 -24.51 1.86 -12.99
C ASP A 67 -24.33 3.19 -12.24
N LYS A 68 -23.91 3.15 -10.96
CA LYS A 68 -23.72 4.33 -10.11
C LYS A 68 -22.28 4.82 -10.03
N VAL A 69 -21.38 4.20 -10.78
CA VAL A 69 -19.97 4.61 -10.84
C VAL A 69 -19.87 6.07 -11.32
N GLN A 70 -18.97 6.82 -10.70
CA GLN A 70 -18.72 8.23 -11.00
C GLN A 70 -17.26 8.46 -11.43
N PRO A 71 -16.97 9.55 -12.17
CA PRO A 71 -15.60 9.93 -12.46
C PRO A 71 -14.74 10.05 -11.18
N GLY A 72 -13.66 9.29 -11.10
CA GLY A 72 -12.78 9.22 -9.93
C GLY A 72 -12.91 7.94 -9.10
N ASP A 73 -13.93 7.12 -9.34
CA ASP A 73 -14.08 5.84 -8.67
C ASP A 73 -12.99 4.83 -9.08
N CYS A 74 -12.53 4.05 -8.11
CA CYS A 74 -11.60 2.95 -8.32
C CYS A 74 -12.17 1.66 -7.72
N ILE A 75 -12.45 0.67 -8.58
CA ILE A 75 -12.94 -0.65 -8.17
C ILE A 75 -11.75 -1.60 -8.04
N VAL A 76 -11.45 -2.01 -6.80
CA VAL A 76 -10.37 -2.96 -6.53
C VAL A 76 -10.90 -4.38 -6.62
N CYS A 77 -10.38 -5.16 -7.57
CA CYS A 77 -10.70 -6.57 -7.77
C CYS A 77 -9.52 -7.46 -7.34
N PHE A 78 -9.83 -8.66 -6.81
CA PHE A 78 -8.81 -9.60 -6.33
C PHE A 78 -8.52 -10.76 -7.29
N SER A 79 -9.13 -10.77 -8.47
CA SER A 79 -8.83 -11.72 -9.54
C SER A 79 -8.87 -11.06 -10.92
N LYS A 80 -8.07 -11.57 -11.86
CA LYS A 80 -8.09 -11.10 -13.26
C LYS A 80 -9.46 -11.31 -13.90
N ASN A 81 -10.16 -12.39 -13.54
CA ASN A 81 -11.50 -12.67 -14.05
C ASN A 81 -12.49 -11.58 -13.64
N ASP A 82 -12.43 -11.13 -12.39
CA ASP A 82 -13.31 -10.05 -11.90
C ASP A 82 -12.98 -8.73 -12.60
N ILE A 83 -11.69 -8.42 -12.79
CA ILE A 83 -11.26 -7.23 -13.55
C ILE A 83 -11.89 -7.21 -14.93
N TYR A 84 -11.81 -8.30 -15.68
CA TYR A 84 -12.38 -8.39 -17.03
C TYR A 84 -13.91 -8.39 -17.03
N SER A 85 -14.54 -9.00 -16.03
CA SER A 85 -16.00 -9.01 -15.89
C SER A 85 -16.54 -7.60 -15.63
N VAL A 86 -15.95 -6.88 -14.67
CA VAL A 86 -16.36 -5.52 -14.28
C VAL A 86 -16.08 -4.52 -15.40
N SER A 87 -14.89 -4.55 -16.00
CA SER A 87 -14.53 -3.64 -17.10
C SER A 87 -15.46 -3.79 -18.31
N ARG A 88 -15.71 -5.03 -18.77
CA ARG A 88 -16.64 -5.29 -19.88
C ARG A 88 -18.04 -4.80 -19.60
N TYR A 89 -18.52 -4.97 -18.37
CA TYR A 89 -19.83 -4.46 -17.98
C TYR A 89 -19.89 -2.92 -18.05
N LEU A 90 -18.88 -2.24 -17.50
CA LEU A 90 -18.80 -0.77 -17.52
C LEU A 90 -18.68 -0.22 -18.95
N GLU A 91 -17.87 -0.85 -19.80
CA GLU A 91 -17.77 -0.51 -21.22
C GLU A 91 -19.11 -0.71 -21.95
N ALA A 92 -19.84 -1.78 -21.63
CA ALA A 92 -21.14 -2.06 -22.26
C ALA A 92 -22.22 -1.02 -21.91
N ILE A 93 -22.12 -0.37 -20.75
CA ILE A 93 -23.01 0.75 -20.37
C ILE A 93 -22.48 2.11 -20.83
N GLY A 94 -21.36 2.14 -21.57
CA GLY A 94 -20.78 3.34 -22.18
C GLY A 94 -19.77 4.09 -21.31
N THR A 95 -19.28 3.49 -20.23
CA THR A 95 -18.27 4.09 -19.35
C THR A 95 -16.87 3.65 -19.78
N GLU A 96 -16.01 4.62 -20.10
CA GLU A 96 -14.59 4.34 -20.36
C GLU A 96 -13.87 3.96 -19.06
N VAL A 97 -13.05 2.91 -19.11
CA VAL A 97 -12.34 2.37 -17.94
C VAL A 97 -10.86 2.18 -18.23
N ALA A 98 -10.04 2.43 -17.21
CA ALA A 98 -8.63 2.04 -17.21
C ALA A 98 -8.44 0.79 -16.36
N ILE A 99 -7.63 -0.16 -16.84
CA ILE A 99 -7.30 -1.40 -16.13
C ILE A 99 -5.83 -1.36 -15.71
N ILE A 100 -5.57 -1.61 -14.43
CA ILE A 100 -4.22 -1.73 -13.87
C ILE A 100 -4.17 -3.01 -13.03
N TYR A 101 -3.24 -3.91 -13.34
CA TYR A 101 -2.91 -5.07 -12.49
C TYR A 101 -1.42 -5.40 -12.61
N GLY A 102 -0.86 -5.93 -11.53
CA GLY A 102 0.51 -6.45 -11.44
C GLY A 102 0.61 -7.96 -11.64
#